data_AF-A0A5Q2FBP4-F1
#
_entry.id   AF-A0A5Q2FBP4-F1
#
_cell.length_a   1.000
_cell.length_b   1.000
_cell.length_c   1.000
_cell.angle_alpha   90.00
_cell.angle_beta   90.00
_cell.angle_gamma   90.00
#
_symmetry.space_group_name_H-M   'P 1'
#
loop_
_entity.id
_entity.type
_entity.pdbx_description
1 polymer ?
#
loop_
_entity_poly.entity_id
_entity_poly.type
_entity_poly.pdbx_seq_one_letter_code
_entity_poly.pdbx_strand_id
1 'polypeptide(L)' 'MTHGSVVAREYGIPAVVGVHQATTRLATGQRIRLDGSTGVIEVLS' A
#
# COMPACT_ATOMS: atom_id res chain seq x y z
N MET A 1 -11.77 2.10 -10.44
CA MET A 1 -11.40 0.80 -9.83
C MET A 1 -10.22 0.27 -10.62
N THR A 2 -9.05 0.12 -10.01
CA THR A 2 -7.83 -0.32 -10.73
C THR A 2 -7.67 -1.83 -10.61
N HIS A 3 -7.05 -2.47 -11.60
CA HIS A 3 -6.81 -3.92 -11.61
C HIS A 3 -6.14 -4.41 -10.30
N GLY A 4 -5.14 -3.66 -9.79
CA GLY A 4 -4.45 -4.01 -8.54
C GLY A 4 -5.32 -4.04 -7.29
N SER A 5 -6.37 -3.21 -7.22
CA SER A 5 -7.29 -3.21 -6.06
C SER A 5 -8.22 -4.42 -6.03
N VAL A 6 -8.55 -4.99 -7.20
CA VAL A 6 -9.37 -6.19 -7.32
C VAL A 6 -8.54 -7.41 -6.96
N VAL A 7 -7.36 -7.53 -7.56
CA VAL A 7 -6.41 -8.61 -7.30
C VAL A 7 -6.07 -8.70 -5.81
N ALA A 8 -5.72 -7.59 -5.15
CA ALA A 8 -5.42 -7.61 -3.72
C ALA A 8 -6.57 -8.19 -2.86
N ARG A 9 -7.82 -7.91 -3.22
CA ARG A 9 -9.00 -8.46 -2.54
C ARG A 9 -9.17 -9.96 -2.78
N GLU A 10 -8.92 -10.43 -4.01
CA GLU A 10 -8.99 -11.85 -4.36
C GLU A 10 -7.94 -12.67 -3.59
N TYR A 11 -6.75 -12.12 -3.41
CA TYR A 11 -5.68 -12.76 -2.65
C TYR A 11 -5.76 -12.54 -1.13
N GLY A 12 -6.73 -11.76 -0.64
CA GLY A 12 -6.86 -11.45 0.80
C GLY A 12 -5.70 -10.61 1.35
N ILE A 13 -4.98 -9.88 0.49
CA ILE A 13 -3.83 -9.07 0.85
C ILE A 13 -4.29 -7.61 1.07
N PRO A 14 -3.93 -6.96 2.18
CA PRO A 14 -4.26 -5.56 2.37
C PRO A 14 -3.53 -4.69 1.34
N ALA A 15 -4.26 -3.79 0.68
CA ALA A 15 -3.72 -2.89 -0.33
C ALA A 15 -4.30 -1.48 -0.20
N VAL A 16 -3.44 -0.47 -0.43
CA VAL A 16 -3.81 0.94 -0.53
C VAL A 16 -3.43 1.42 -1.93
N VAL A 17 -4.37 2.06 -2.62
CA VAL A 17 -4.19 2.53 -4.01
C VAL A 17 -4.39 4.05 -4.09
N GLY A 18 -3.81 4.69 -5.11
CA GLY A 18 -3.97 6.14 -5.32
C GLY A 18 -3.12 7.01 -4.39
N VAL A 19 -2.07 6.45 -3.79
CA VAL A 19 -1.15 7.19 -2.91
C VAL A 19 -0.27 8.12 -3.76
N HIS A 20 -0.37 9.42 -3.50
CA HIS A 20 0.39 10.43 -4.23
C HIS A 20 1.90 10.23 -4.04
N GLN A 21 2.63 10.11 -5.15
CA GLN A 21 4.10 9.99 -5.18
C GLN A 21 4.64 8.84 -4.31
N ALA A 22 3.90 7.75 -4.15
CA ALA A 22 4.30 6.63 -3.28
C ALA A 22 5.70 6.08 -3.58
N THR A 23 6.05 5.93 -4.86
CA THR A 23 7.33 5.36 -5.33
C THR A 23 8.53 6.29 -5.13
N THR A 24 8.32 7.58 -4.88
CA THR A 24 9.40 8.53 -4.55
C THR A 24 9.49 8.79 -3.04
N ARG A 25 8.38 8.61 -2.32
CA ARG A 25 8.31 8.76 -0.85
C ARG A 25 8.77 7.51 -0.10
N LEU A 26 8.71 6.35 -0.74
CA LEU A 26 9.14 5.06 -0.21
C LEU A 26 10.40 4.59 -0.93
N ALA A 27 11.39 4.13 -0.15
CA ALA A 27 12.64 3.59 -0.68
C ALA A 27 12.63 2.06 -0.70
N THR A 28 13.33 1.47 -1.66
CA THR A 28 13.57 0.02 -1.70
C THR A 28 14.27 -0.44 -0.41
N GLY A 29 13.76 -1.50 0.20
CA GLY A 29 14.28 -2.03 1.47
C GLY A 29 13.76 -1.31 2.73
N GLN A 30 12.96 -0.26 2.58
CA GLN A 30 12.33 0.42 3.69
C GLN A 30 11.23 -0.47 4.29
N ARG A 31 11.24 -0.63 5.62
CA ARG A 31 10.15 -1.30 6.32
C ARG A 31 8.99 -0.32 6.50
N ILE A 32 7.79 -0.79 6.18
CA ILE A 32 6.57 -0.02 6.34
C ILE A 32 5.49 -0.90 6.94
N ARG A 33 4.55 -0.27 7.65
CA ARG A 33 3.29 -0.86 8.05
C ARG A 33 2.18 -0.28 7.18
N LEU A 34 1.28 -1.15 6.71
CA LEU A 34 0.17 -0.78 5.86
C LEU A 34 -1.14 -1.26 6.48
N ASP A 35 -2.13 -0.38 6.54
CA ASP A 35 -3.49 -0.71 6.93
C ASP A 35 -4.44 -0.47 5.74
N GLY A 36 -4.89 -1.56 5.13
CA GLY A 36 -5.80 -1.53 3.98
C GLY A 36 -7.25 -1.16 4.32
N SER A 37 -7.63 -1.13 5.60
CA SER A 37 -8.97 -0.73 6.05
C SER A 37 -9.07 0.79 6.20
N THR A 38 -8.07 1.41 6.80
CA THR A 38 -8.02 2.87 7.02
C THR A 38 -7.31 3.63 5.90
N GLY A 39 -6.52 2.93 5.07
CA GLY A 39 -5.70 3.55 4.01
C GLY A 39 -4.39 4.15 4.52
N VAL A 40 -3.98 3.82 5.75
CA VAL A 40 -2.80 4.39 6.40
C VAL A 40 -1.53 3.61 6.01
N ILE A 41 -0.47 4.35 5.74
CA ILE A 41 0.89 3.81 5.52
C ILE A 41 1.83 4.50 6.51
N GLU A 42 2.53 3.71 7.30
CA GLU A 42 3.51 4.18 8.28
C GLU A 42 4.89 3.63 7.95
N VAL A 43 5.92 4.48 8.05
CA VAL A 43 7.30 4.06 7.91
C VAL A 43 7.79 3.53 9.26
N LEU A 44 8.37 2.34 9.25
CA LEU A 44 9.02 1.74 10.41
C LEU A 44 10.52 1.99 10.31
N SER A 45 11.08 2.63 11.32
CA SER A 45 12.52 2.84 11.52
C SER A 45 13.19 1.61 12.11
#